data_AF-A0A1A8NJ81-F1
#
_entry.id   AF-A0A1A8NJ81-F1
#
_cell.length_a   1.000
_cell.length_b   1.000
_cell.length_c   1.000
_cell.angle_alpha   90.00
_cell.angle_beta   90.00
_cell.angle_gamma   90.00
#
_symmetry.space_group_name_H-M   'P 1'
#
loop_
_entity.id
_entity.type
_entity.pdbx_description
1 polymer ?
#
loop_
_entity_poly.entity_id
_entity_poly.type
_entity_poly.pdbx_seq_one_letter_code
_entity_poly.pdbx_strand_id
1 'polypeptide(L)'
;MRSEALVLYFTLLQIAGAGFPEDSEPISISHGNYTKQYPAFVGHKPGRNNTQRHKLDIQLIVIMNRTLYVAARDHIYTVDTETANGDEIFFSKKMTWKSRQGDVDTCRMKGKHKDECHNFIKVLLQQNDDTLFVCGTNAFNPSCRTYKMDAMEPLGEEISGMARCP
;
A
#
# COMPACT_ATOMS: atom_id res chain seq x y z
N MET A 1 -22.18 -64.19 -9.27
CA MET A 1 -22.19 -63.11 -10.29
C MET A 1 -22.67 -61.75 -9.76
N ARG A 2 -23.67 -61.64 -8.85
CA ARG A 2 -24.14 -60.32 -8.35
C ARG A 2 -23.23 -59.64 -7.30
N SER A 3 -22.48 -60.41 -6.51
CA SER A 3 -21.63 -59.85 -5.43
C SER A 3 -20.36 -59.17 -5.95
N GLU A 4 -19.73 -59.75 -6.98
CA GLU A 4 -18.52 -59.22 -7.64
C GLU A 4 -18.78 -57.82 -8.23
N ALA A 5 -19.96 -57.61 -8.83
CA ALA A 5 -20.34 -56.34 -9.44
C ALA A 5 -20.54 -55.21 -8.40
N LEU A 6 -21.03 -55.54 -7.20
CA LEU A 6 -21.18 -54.59 -6.10
C LEU A 6 -19.82 -54.15 -5.53
N VAL A 7 -18.86 -55.08 -5.42
CA VAL A 7 -17.49 -54.78 -4.98
C VAL A 7 -16.75 -53.90 -6.00
N LEU A 8 -16.93 -54.16 -7.30
CA LEU A 8 -16.42 -53.32 -8.38
C LEU A 8 -17.04 -51.91 -8.38
N TYR A 9 -18.32 -51.78 -8.05
CA TYR A 9 -18.98 -50.47 -7.95
C TYR A 9 -18.47 -49.65 -6.75
N PHE A 10 -18.30 -50.28 -5.58
CA PHE A 10 -17.76 -49.60 -4.39
C PHE A 10 -16.28 -49.22 -4.54
N THR A 11 -15.48 -50.05 -5.22
CA THR A 11 -14.07 -49.73 -5.53
C THR A 11 -13.98 -48.59 -6.54
N LEU A 12 -14.84 -48.55 -7.56
CA LEU A 12 -14.92 -47.41 -8.49
C LEU A 12 -15.38 -46.11 -7.79
N LEU A 13 -16.28 -46.17 -6.80
CA LEU A 13 -16.66 -45.00 -5.99
C LEU A 13 -15.53 -44.48 -5.10
N GLN A 14 -14.68 -45.36 -4.55
CA GLN A 14 -13.49 -44.97 -3.78
C GLN A 14 -12.44 -44.28 -4.66
N ILE A 15 -12.37 -44.63 -5.96
CA ILE A 15 -11.47 -44.02 -6.94
C ILE A 15 -12.09 -42.73 -7.52
N ALA A 16 -13.43 -42.59 -7.49
CA ALA A 16 -14.18 -41.40 -7.91
C ALA A 16 -14.23 -40.30 -6.84
N GLY A 17 -13.22 -40.23 -5.97
CA GLY A 17 -12.93 -39.05 -5.16
C GLY A 17 -12.38 -37.95 -6.05
N ALA A 18 -13.22 -37.31 -6.87
CA ALA A 18 -12.97 -35.96 -7.34
C ALA A 18 -13.14 -35.00 -6.14
N GLY A 19 -12.30 -35.18 -5.12
CA GLY A 19 -12.22 -34.30 -3.97
C GLY A 19 -11.63 -32.97 -4.40
N PHE A 20 -12.20 -31.88 -3.90
CA PHE A 20 -11.56 -30.58 -4.03
C PHE A 20 -10.12 -30.69 -3.48
N PRO A 21 -9.08 -30.23 -4.20
CA PRO A 21 -7.70 -30.40 -3.77
C PRO A 21 -7.48 -29.84 -2.35
N GLU A 22 -6.82 -30.61 -1.50
CA GLU A 22 -6.37 -30.13 -0.19
C GLU A 22 -5.14 -29.22 -0.36
N ASP A 23 -4.99 -28.26 0.54
CA ASP A 23 -3.83 -27.37 0.57
C ASP A 23 -2.56 -28.17 0.88
N SER A 24 -1.52 -27.98 0.08
CA SER A 24 -0.23 -28.64 0.28
C SER A 24 0.56 -28.01 1.43
N GLU A 25 1.27 -28.84 2.20
CA GLU A 25 2.21 -28.37 3.23
C GLU A 25 3.47 -27.71 2.61
N PRO A 26 3.95 -26.58 3.16
CA PRO A 26 5.16 -25.92 2.67
C PRO A 26 6.42 -26.72 3.06
N ILE A 27 7.46 -26.65 2.22
CA ILE A 27 8.77 -27.29 2.49
C ILE A 27 9.47 -26.66 3.71
N SER A 28 9.28 -25.36 3.94
CA SER A 28 9.93 -24.63 5.03
C SER A 28 9.04 -23.52 5.57
N ILE A 29 9.15 -23.26 6.88
CA ILE A 29 8.38 -22.23 7.58
C ILE A 29 9.35 -21.30 8.30
N SER A 30 9.30 -20.01 7.98
CA SER A 30 10.07 -18.96 8.67
C SER A 30 9.20 -18.28 9.73
N HIS A 31 9.45 -18.58 11.00
CA HIS A 31 8.70 -18.02 12.11
C HIS A 31 9.09 -16.56 12.43
N GLY A 32 8.24 -15.88 13.22
CA GLY A 32 8.46 -14.50 13.67
C GLY A 32 9.80 -14.25 14.36
N ASN A 33 10.34 -15.25 15.05
CA ASN A 33 11.66 -15.17 15.69
C ASN A 33 12.79 -14.91 14.67
N TYR A 34 12.62 -15.39 13.44
CA TYR A 34 13.54 -15.15 12.33
C TYR A 34 13.17 -13.88 11.57
N THR A 35 11.90 -13.69 11.19
CA THR A 35 11.50 -12.57 10.31
C THR A 35 11.53 -11.20 11.00
N LYS A 36 11.51 -11.15 12.34
CA LYS A 36 11.62 -9.89 13.10
C LYS A 36 12.92 -9.13 12.91
N GLN A 37 13.97 -9.80 12.40
CA GLN A 37 15.27 -9.18 12.16
C GLN A 37 15.34 -8.42 10.83
N TYR A 38 14.31 -8.54 9.98
CA TYR A 38 14.29 -7.85 8.70
C TYR A 38 14.13 -6.33 8.90
N PRO A 39 14.86 -5.50 8.12
CA PRO A 39 14.73 -4.07 8.19
C PRO A 39 13.29 -3.61 7.92
N ALA A 40 12.79 -2.71 8.75
CA ALA A 40 11.43 -2.21 8.65
C ALA A 40 11.40 -0.70 8.39
N PHE A 41 10.49 -0.29 7.50
CA PHE A 41 10.19 1.12 7.28
C PHE A 41 9.03 1.56 8.19
N VAL A 42 9.28 2.58 9.01
CA VAL A 42 8.26 3.14 9.94
C VAL A 42 8.08 4.66 9.79
N GLY A 43 8.67 5.27 8.75
CA GLY A 43 8.45 6.68 8.42
C GLY A 43 9.31 7.67 9.20
N HIS A 44 10.39 7.21 9.84
CA HIS A 44 11.35 8.08 10.52
C HIS A 44 12.37 8.70 9.57
N LYS A 45 12.91 9.85 9.98
CA LYS A 45 14.05 10.52 9.34
C LYS A 45 15.32 10.15 10.10
N PRO A 46 16.48 9.97 9.44
CA PRO A 46 17.74 9.75 10.15
C PRO A 46 18.03 10.86 11.15
N GLY A 47 18.56 10.50 12.32
CA GLY A 47 18.98 11.44 13.36
C GLY A 47 17.84 12.09 14.17
N ARG A 48 16.58 11.70 13.97
CA ARG A 48 15.45 12.21 14.74
C ARG A 48 14.82 11.11 15.58
N ASN A 49 15.13 11.08 16.87
CA ASN A 49 14.50 10.19 17.86
C ASN A 49 13.09 10.70 18.18
N ASN A 50 12.17 10.57 17.24
CA ASN A 50 10.76 10.85 17.52
C ASN A 50 10.12 9.61 18.13
N THR A 51 9.72 9.70 19.40
CA THR A 51 9.01 8.62 20.09
C THR A 51 7.51 8.59 19.75
N GLN A 52 6.97 9.65 19.15
CA GLN A 52 5.59 9.67 18.66
C GLN A 52 5.45 8.89 17.35
N ARG A 53 4.93 7.66 17.49
CA ARG A 53 4.55 6.79 16.37
C ARG A 53 3.09 7.05 16.03
N HIS A 54 2.85 7.82 14.98
CA HIS A 54 1.54 7.86 14.35
C HIS A 54 1.45 6.79 13.28
N LYS A 55 0.30 6.10 13.19
CA LYS A 55 0.04 5.12 12.14
C LYS A 55 0.21 5.78 10.77
N LEU A 56 1.00 5.19 9.88
CA LEU A 56 1.28 5.78 8.56
C LEU A 56 0.08 5.72 7.61
N ASP A 57 -0.76 4.69 7.76
CA ASP A 57 -1.86 4.38 6.83
C ASP A 57 -1.39 4.27 5.38
N ILE A 58 -0.39 3.41 5.16
CA ILE A 58 0.17 3.09 3.83
C ILE A 58 -0.95 2.56 2.92
N GLN A 59 -1.00 3.08 1.71
CA GLN A 59 -2.00 2.75 0.69
C GLN A 59 -1.43 1.87 -0.41
N LEU A 60 -0.23 2.20 -0.89
CA LEU A 60 0.47 1.48 -1.94
C LEU A 60 1.97 1.76 -1.89
N ILE A 61 2.75 0.85 -2.48
CA ILE A 61 4.19 1.00 -2.70
C ILE A 61 4.51 0.76 -4.17
N VAL A 62 5.43 1.54 -4.73
CA VAL A 62 5.90 1.41 -6.12
C VAL A 62 7.39 1.67 -6.17
N ILE A 63 8.11 0.87 -6.94
CA ILE A 63 9.53 1.12 -7.24
C ILE A 63 9.61 1.76 -8.62
N MET A 64 10.23 2.94 -8.70
CA MET A 64 10.53 3.63 -9.95
C MET A 64 12.03 3.92 -9.97
N ASN A 65 12.73 3.39 -10.97
CA ASN A 65 14.19 3.35 -11.00
C ASN A 65 14.75 2.68 -9.72
N ARG A 66 15.56 3.38 -8.93
CA ARG A 66 16.18 2.90 -7.67
C ARG A 66 15.56 3.53 -6.42
N THR A 67 14.33 4.01 -6.55
CA THR A 67 13.61 4.68 -5.47
C THR A 67 12.31 3.93 -5.19
N LEU A 68 12.15 3.50 -3.94
CA LEU A 68 10.89 2.99 -3.42
C LEU A 68 10.04 4.16 -2.96
N TYR A 69 8.84 4.28 -3.51
CA TYR A 69 7.84 5.26 -3.11
C TYR A 69 6.79 4.57 -2.24
N VAL A 70 6.51 5.17 -1.09
CA VAL A 70 5.51 4.71 -0.12
C VAL A 70 4.42 5.77 -0.01
N ALA A 71 3.30 5.54 -0.68
CA ALA A 71 2.14 6.41 -0.65
C ALA A 71 1.24 6.06 0.55
N ALA A 72 0.87 7.07 1.33
CA ALA A 72 0.23 6.91 2.62
C ALA A 72 -0.79 8.03 2.87
N ARG A 73 -1.28 8.15 4.11
CA ARG A 73 -2.11 9.29 4.52
C ARG A 73 -1.26 10.56 4.58
N ASP A 74 -1.73 11.59 3.89
CA ASP A 74 -1.18 12.94 3.78
C ASP A 74 0.24 13.03 3.18
N HIS A 75 0.86 11.91 2.84
CA HIS A 75 2.29 11.84 2.56
C HIS A 75 2.64 10.82 1.47
N ILE A 76 3.73 11.12 0.75
CA ILE A 76 4.51 10.13 0.02
C ILE A 76 5.93 10.17 0.57
N TYR A 77 6.46 9.02 0.96
CA TYR A 77 7.85 8.87 1.39
C TYR A 77 8.65 8.24 0.27
N THR A 78 9.92 8.62 0.11
CA THR A 78 10.85 7.86 -0.73
C THR A 78 11.95 7.25 0.09
N VAL A 79 12.37 6.06 -0.32
CA VAL A 79 13.53 5.34 0.19
C VAL A 79 14.43 5.05 -0.99
N ASP A 80 15.71 5.38 -0.84
CA ASP A 80 16.74 4.99 -1.79
C ASP A 80 17.13 3.53 -1.51
N THR A 81 16.93 2.65 -2.48
CA THR A 81 17.12 1.19 -2.31
C THR A 81 18.59 0.78 -2.23
N GLU A 82 19.52 1.62 -2.68
CA GLU A 82 20.96 1.32 -2.62
C GLU A 82 21.60 1.72 -1.29
N THR A 83 21.05 2.74 -0.63
CA THR A 83 21.59 3.30 0.60
C THR A 83 20.87 2.86 1.87
N ALA A 84 19.75 2.13 1.73
CA ALA A 84 18.98 1.56 2.84
C ALA A 84 19.72 0.37 3.50
N ASN A 85 20.81 0.66 4.20
CA ASN A 85 21.64 -0.32 4.90
C ASN A 85 21.53 -0.09 6.42
N GLY A 86 20.85 -0.99 7.13
CA GLY A 86 20.68 -0.93 8.58
C GLY A 86 19.45 -1.69 9.07
N ASP A 87 19.28 -1.73 10.39
CA ASP A 87 18.15 -2.41 11.04
C ASP A 87 16.81 -1.68 10.83
N GLU A 88 16.85 -0.38 10.55
CA GLU A 88 15.69 0.45 10.24
C GLU A 88 15.84 1.11 8.86
N ILE A 89 14.75 1.11 8.10
CA ILE A 89 14.68 1.78 6.80
C ILE A 89 14.16 3.20 7.02
N PHE A 90 14.99 4.19 6.69
CA PHE A 90 14.64 5.61 6.78
C PHE A 90 14.20 6.19 5.44
N PHE A 91 13.34 7.20 5.46
CA PHE A 91 13.01 7.92 4.23
C PHE A 91 14.11 8.93 3.85
N SER A 92 14.38 9.04 2.55
CA SER A 92 15.28 10.02 1.95
C SER A 92 14.57 11.37 1.72
N LYS A 93 13.35 11.34 1.16
CA LYS A 93 12.50 12.53 0.98
C LYS A 93 11.06 12.25 1.42
N LYS A 94 10.32 13.31 1.73
CA LYS A 94 8.91 13.23 2.14
C LYS A 94 8.12 14.37 1.51
N MET A 95 7.16 14.00 0.68
CA MET A 95 6.12 14.90 0.18
C MET A 95 4.99 15.00 1.20
N THR A 96 4.42 16.20 1.38
CA THR A 96 3.27 16.40 2.25
C THR A 96 2.14 17.07 1.48
N TRP A 97 1.00 16.41 1.42
CA TRP A 97 -0.21 16.92 0.80
C TRP A 97 -1.42 16.58 1.67
N LYS A 98 -1.70 17.46 2.62
CA LYS A 98 -2.88 17.38 3.49
C LYS A 98 -4.09 18.02 2.82
N SER A 99 -5.28 17.54 3.19
CA SER A 99 -6.54 18.23 2.85
C SER A 99 -6.60 19.61 3.49
N ARG A 100 -7.27 20.54 2.81
CA ARG A 100 -7.56 21.87 3.38
C ARG A 100 -8.59 21.72 4.50
N GLN A 101 -8.56 22.61 5.48
CA GLN A 101 -9.47 22.54 6.62
C GLN A 101 -10.95 22.56 6.19
N GLY A 102 -11.30 23.37 5.18
CA GLY A 102 -12.67 23.41 4.64
C GLY A 102 -13.14 22.08 4.04
N ASP A 103 -12.26 21.30 3.38
CA ASP A 103 -12.59 19.98 2.87
C ASP A 103 -12.80 18.99 4.02
N VAL A 104 -11.94 19.04 5.04
CA VAL A 104 -12.06 18.21 6.25
C VAL A 104 -13.36 18.51 6.99
N ASP A 105 -13.70 19.78 7.17
CA ASP A 105 -14.94 20.19 7.83
C ASP A 105 -16.16 19.72 7.04
N THR A 106 -16.12 19.88 5.71
CA THR A 106 -17.18 19.38 4.82
C THR A 106 -17.33 17.86 4.89
N CYS A 107 -16.24 17.11 4.90
CA CYS A 107 -16.23 15.66 5.07
C CYS A 107 -16.90 15.24 6.37
N ARG A 108 -16.58 15.92 7.47
CA ARG A 108 -17.15 15.65 8.80
C ARG A 108 -18.62 16.07 8.87
N MET A 109 -19.01 17.20 8.27
CA MET A 109 -20.41 17.61 8.17
C MET A 109 -21.26 16.60 7.39
N LYS A 110 -20.67 15.88 6.42
CA LYS A 110 -21.31 14.76 5.71
C LYS A 110 -21.37 13.46 6.54
N GLY A 111 -20.96 13.47 7.80
CA GLY A 111 -21.09 12.34 8.73
C GLY A 111 -19.97 11.30 8.67
N LYS A 112 -18.83 11.60 8.01
CA LYS A 112 -17.68 10.69 7.97
C LYS A 112 -16.87 10.74 9.26
N HIS A 113 -16.19 9.64 9.58
CA HIS A 113 -15.36 9.59 10.79
C HIS A 113 -14.13 10.49 10.63
N LYS A 114 -13.66 11.04 11.76
CA LYS A 114 -12.49 11.94 11.80
C LYS A 114 -11.27 11.32 11.11
N ASP A 115 -11.03 10.03 11.34
CA ASP A 115 -9.87 9.32 10.81
C ASP A 115 -9.98 9.03 9.30
N GLU A 116 -11.18 9.13 8.71
CA GLU A 116 -11.41 8.98 7.27
C GLU A 116 -11.32 10.32 6.52
N CYS A 117 -11.45 11.44 7.22
CA CYS A 117 -11.40 12.79 6.64
C CYS A 117 -9.97 13.32 6.48
N HIS A 118 -9.13 12.52 5.82
CA HIS A 118 -7.75 12.85 5.47
C HIS A 118 -7.52 12.68 3.97
N ASN A 119 -6.35 13.12 3.49
CA ASN A 119 -5.95 12.85 2.12
C ASN A 119 -5.19 11.52 2.04
N PHE A 120 -5.84 10.45 1.61
CA PHE A 120 -5.17 9.17 1.38
C PHE A 120 -4.71 9.11 -0.07
N ILE A 121 -3.41 8.94 -0.31
CA ILE A 121 -2.87 8.85 -1.67
C ILE A 121 -3.21 7.49 -2.27
N LYS A 122 -4.01 7.46 -3.34
CA LYS A 122 -4.51 6.22 -3.97
C LYS A 122 -4.01 6.01 -5.38
N VAL A 123 -3.49 7.06 -6.03
CA VAL A 123 -2.91 6.99 -7.37
C VAL A 123 -1.52 7.61 -7.30
N LEU A 124 -0.52 6.87 -7.77
CA LEU A 124 0.86 7.32 -7.91
C LEU A 124 1.42 6.68 -9.18
N LEU A 125 1.62 7.48 -10.21
CA LEU A 125 2.07 7.04 -11.52
C LEU A 125 3.23 7.90 -12.00
N GLN A 126 4.20 7.29 -12.65
CA GLN A 126 5.18 8.02 -13.46
C GLN A 126 4.50 8.50 -14.74
N GLN A 127 4.33 9.82 -14.88
CA GLN A 127 3.67 10.41 -16.05
C GLN A 127 4.65 10.56 -17.22
N ASN A 128 5.91 10.89 -16.93
CA ASN A 128 7.04 10.96 -17.85
C ASN A 128 8.35 10.79 -17.07
N ASP A 129 9.51 11.04 -17.67
CA ASP A 129 10.82 10.78 -17.03
C ASP A 129 11.08 11.62 -15.77
N ASP A 130 10.40 12.76 -15.61
CA ASP A 130 10.68 13.77 -14.60
C ASP A 130 9.48 14.16 -13.72
N THR A 131 8.28 13.60 -13.98
CA THR A 131 7.05 13.96 -13.26
C THR A 131 6.22 12.76 -12.82
N LEU A 132 5.56 12.94 -11.67
CA LEU A 132 4.61 12.00 -11.07
C LEU A 132 3.20 12.56 -11.19
N PHE A 133 2.26 11.75 -11.64
CA PHE A 133 0.84 12.02 -11.52
C PHE A 133 0.30 11.37 -10.24
N VAL A 134 -0.23 12.18 -9.33
CA VAL A 134 -0.64 11.75 -8.00
C VAL A 134 -2.07 12.16 -7.73
N CYS A 135 -2.90 11.24 -7.24
CA CYS A 135 -4.23 11.57 -6.73
C CYS A 135 -4.43 11.03 -5.32
N GLY A 136 -5.23 11.77 -4.55
CA GLY A 136 -5.67 11.34 -3.24
C GLY A 136 -7.14 11.62 -2.99
N THR A 137 -7.69 10.93 -2.00
CA THR A 137 -9.11 11.01 -1.61
C THR A 137 -9.50 12.41 -1.13
N ASN A 138 -8.52 13.19 -0.67
CA ASN A 138 -8.63 14.56 -0.19
C ASN A 138 -9.91 14.81 0.64
N ALA A 139 -10.08 14.03 1.72
CA ALA A 139 -11.24 14.07 2.60
C ALA A 139 -12.60 13.91 1.86
N PHE A 140 -12.73 12.85 1.06
CA PHE A 140 -13.91 12.57 0.22
C PHE A 140 -14.22 13.69 -0.80
N ASN A 141 -13.19 14.42 -1.22
CA ASN A 141 -13.24 15.39 -2.31
C ASN A 141 -12.04 15.16 -3.25
N PRO A 142 -12.03 14.04 -4.01
CA PRO A 142 -10.85 13.51 -4.66
C PRO A 142 -10.21 14.51 -5.61
N SER A 143 -8.88 14.55 -5.58
CA SER A 143 -8.09 15.55 -6.29
C SER A 143 -6.79 14.97 -6.81
N CYS A 144 -6.27 15.53 -7.90
CA CYS A 144 -5.02 15.11 -8.54
C CYS A 144 -4.08 16.29 -8.80
N ARG A 145 -2.77 16.03 -8.70
CA ARG A 145 -1.69 16.98 -9.00
C ARG A 145 -0.56 16.27 -9.72
N THR A 146 0.14 17.00 -10.58
CA THR A 146 1.43 16.57 -11.12
C THR A 146 2.54 17.11 -10.22
N TYR A 147 3.55 16.30 -9.93
CA TYR A 147 4.70 16.67 -9.11
C TYR A 147 6.00 16.44 -9.87
N LYS A 148 7.00 17.29 -9.63
CA LYS A 148 8.35 17.06 -10.12
C LYS A 148 9.04 15.97 -9.27
N MET A 149 9.65 14.96 -9.89
CA MET A 149 10.23 13.82 -9.17
C MET A 149 11.40 14.18 -8.26
N ASP A 150 12.25 15.10 -8.70
CA ASP A 150 13.47 15.50 -7.99
C ASP A 150 13.17 16.31 -6.72
N ALA A 151 12.27 17.29 -6.80
CA ALA A 151 11.94 18.21 -5.72
C ALA A 151 10.72 17.78 -4.90
N MET A 152 9.86 16.90 -5.43
CA MET A 152 8.53 16.59 -4.89
C MET A 152 7.65 17.84 -4.73
N GLU A 153 7.79 18.79 -5.65
CA GLU A 153 7.02 20.03 -5.69
C GLU A 153 5.90 19.93 -6.73
N PRO A 154 4.70 20.47 -6.42
CA PRO A 154 3.58 20.43 -7.35
C PRO A 154 3.86 21.32 -8.57
N LEU A 155 3.46 20.84 -9.75
CA LEU A 155 3.55 21.55 -11.01
C LEU A 155 2.14 21.87 -11.52
N GLY A 156 1.93 23.11 -11.94
CA GLY A 156 0.67 23.57 -12.50
C GLY A 156 -0.47 23.59 -11.49
N GLU A 157 -1.70 23.49 -11.99
CA GLU A 157 -2.91 23.54 -11.19
C GLU A 157 -3.38 22.15 -10.73
N GLU A 158 -4.06 22.15 -9.60
CA GLU A 158 -4.75 20.98 -9.09
C GLU A 158 -6.01 20.71 -9.91
N ILE A 159 -6.19 19.47 -10.36
CA ILE A 159 -7.34 19.06 -11.17
C ILE A 159 -8.26 18.15 -10.36
N SER A 160 -9.54 18.10 -10.76
CA SER A 160 -10.52 17.21 -10.15
C SER A 160 -10.09 15.74 -10.26
N GLY A 161 -10.18 15.02 -9.15
CA GLY A 161 -9.94 13.58 -9.07
C GLY A 161 -11.20 12.73 -9.29
N MET A 162 -12.35 13.35 -9.59
CA MET A 162 -13.57 12.60 -9.90
C MET A 162 -13.34 11.62 -11.06
N ALA A 163 -13.80 10.38 -10.90
CA ALA A 163 -13.59 9.27 -11.83
C ALA A 163 -12.11 8.88 -12.06
N ARG A 164 -11.16 9.43 -11.29
CA ARG A 164 -9.72 9.09 -11.35
C ARG A 164 -9.22 8.49 -10.03
N CYS A 165 -9.77 8.96 -8.92
CA CYS A 165 -9.44 8.54 -7.56
C CYS A 165 -10.75 8.25 -6.80
N PRO A 166 -10.78 7.19 -5.97
CA PRO A 166 -11.91 6.92 -5.08
C PRO A 166 -12.08 8.01 -4.01
#